data_AF-A0AAF0L276-F1
#
_entry.id   AF-A0AAF0L276-F1
#
_cell.length_a   1.000
_cell.length_b   1.000
_cell.length_c   1.000
_cell.angle_alpha   90.00
_cell.angle_beta   90.00
_cell.angle_gamma   90.00
#
_symmetry.space_group_name_H-M   'P 1'
#
loop_
_entity.id
_entity.type
_entity.pdbx_description
1 polymer ?
#
loop_
_entity_poly.entity_id
_entity_poly.type
_entity_poly.pdbx_seq_one_letter_code
_entity_poly.pdbx_strand_id
1 'polypeptide(L)'
;MPLVRPQDGVRPLEAGDRPARSAVVWAVAHEVVGALLSVALAVVALRHVLATERVALLWYDGDSVLLPLVARSIALGQPFEWAMSPALFFFPELPVYLAVSAVTATPQQALALNGVLVLLAVYAIVRAAATELMPAAARPARVAVSVLAAVLVTMLVLTESSATATSLELASLLLTTTYYYGAVLAMLGTAVLVLRTVRTGRASVAVLVTLGLVAAVTTASNPLYVPWSAGPVVVTLALLVVARRLPWRPSVAVAVAATLTLGAVVGYLVRIPLRPFVSLDPSTYVHPEQAGETAAFFAALTDDRAASASGDAGLVLMLLGVLLSAGGTVWAWRARSSRTVLVATALPLVTIVAVSVGVVVAGSETPRYLEPVVTMPLLALVAVCELTRTAVRQTRLHRPVRALRTVLTVGAALVLVAGVAVTPGTVRTVADARYTPVSCLDRWVDANRTAGRDPVGVGQFWTIRPLAAYAEQDVRLLQVRDTFDTYPWLVDLGSYRDARPDYVVIGSGDVWTTPVEDSLGRPATITHCTGYDVYDYAGTRGAELLRTRVVGSAERILRERGF
;
A
#
# COMPACT_ATOMS: atom_id res chain seq x y z
N MET A 1 -31.79 -14.49 81.62
CA MET A 1 -31.87 -13.04 81.33
C MET A 1 -30.68 -12.37 81.98
N PRO A 2 -29.74 -11.86 81.16
CA PRO A 2 -29.69 -10.41 80.95
C PRO A 2 -29.49 -10.00 79.48
N LEU A 3 -29.86 -8.74 79.23
CA LEU A 3 -29.82 -8.00 77.97
C LEU A 3 -28.39 -7.57 77.59
N VAL A 4 -28.05 -7.71 76.31
CA VAL A 4 -26.77 -7.28 75.71
C VAL A 4 -26.95 -5.91 75.02
N ARG A 5 -26.01 -5.00 75.27
CA ARG A 5 -25.86 -3.67 74.65
C ARG A 5 -25.29 -3.74 73.22
N PRO A 6 -25.47 -2.69 72.40
CA PRO A 6 -25.05 -2.63 71.00
C PRO A 6 -23.58 -2.23 70.85
N GLN A 7 -22.92 -2.71 69.79
CA GLN A 7 -21.68 -2.13 69.27
C GLN A 7 -21.80 -1.90 67.77
N ASP A 8 -21.62 -0.63 67.40
CA ASP A 8 -21.39 -0.15 66.05
C ASP A 8 -20.13 -0.78 65.44
N GLY A 9 -20.29 -1.34 64.25
CA GLY A 9 -19.19 -1.85 63.42
C GLY A 9 -19.21 -1.15 62.07
N VAL A 10 -18.49 -0.03 61.98
CA VAL A 10 -18.13 0.64 60.74
C VAL A 10 -17.44 -0.36 59.80
N ARG A 11 -18.04 -0.65 58.64
CA ARG A 11 -17.39 -1.44 57.58
C ARG A 11 -16.25 -0.61 56.96
N PRO A 12 -15.02 -1.10 56.92
CA PRO A 12 -13.96 -0.44 56.18
C PRO A 12 -14.25 -0.55 54.68
N LEU A 13 -14.06 0.58 53.98
CA LEU A 13 -13.96 0.65 52.53
C LEU A 13 -12.84 -0.30 52.06
N GLU A 14 -13.21 -1.38 51.39
CA GLU A 14 -12.27 -2.28 50.74
C GLU A 14 -11.42 -1.49 49.73
N ALA A 15 -10.12 -1.47 50.01
CA ALA A 15 -9.10 -0.89 49.16
C ALA A 15 -9.12 -1.59 47.79
N GLY A 16 -9.16 -0.79 46.73
CA GLY A 16 -9.20 -1.28 45.36
C GLY A 16 -8.10 -2.28 45.04
N ASP A 17 -8.51 -3.44 44.55
CA ASP A 17 -7.67 -4.49 43.98
C ASP A 17 -6.75 -3.89 42.91
N ARG A 18 -5.49 -3.64 43.28
CA ARG A 18 -4.43 -3.43 42.29
C ARG A 18 -4.28 -4.74 41.52
N PRO A 19 -4.46 -4.78 40.19
CA PRO A 19 -4.27 -6.00 39.43
C PRO A 19 -2.88 -6.58 39.73
N ALA A 20 -2.84 -7.85 40.12
CA ALA A 20 -1.61 -8.54 40.49
C ALA A 20 -0.56 -8.35 39.39
N ARG A 21 0.64 -7.86 39.76
CA ARG A 21 1.74 -7.53 38.83
C ARG A 21 1.99 -8.63 37.78
N SER A 22 1.77 -9.89 38.13
CA SER A 22 1.89 -11.06 37.24
C SER A 22 0.94 -11.02 36.03
N ALA A 23 -0.29 -10.54 36.17
CA ALA A 23 -1.26 -10.47 35.07
C ALA A 23 -0.86 -9.44 34.01
N VAL A 24 -0.27 -8.32 34.44
CA VAL A 24 0.26 -7.29 33.55
C VAL A 24 1.48 -7.81 32.79
N VAL A 25 2.42 -8.47 33.48
CA VAL A 25 3.62 -9.06 32.85
C VAL A 25 3.24 -10.07 31.76
N TRP A 26 2.31 -11.00 32.06
CA TRP A 26 1.84 -11.95 31.06
C TRP A 26 1.12 -11.28 29.89
N ALA A 27 0.34 -10.23 30.15
CA ALA A 27 -0.33 -9.49 29.09
C ALA A 27 0.66 -8.82 28.13
N VAL A 28 1.72 -8.21 28.67
CA VAL A 28 2.82 -7.63 27.89
C VAL A 28 3.56 -8.70 27.10
N ALA A 29 3.90 -9.83 27.73
CA ALA A 29 4.61 -10.92 27.08
C ALA A 29 3.89 -11.44 25.82
N HIS A 30 2.57 -11.61 25.86
CA HIS A 30 1.82 -12.06 24.69
C HIS A 30 1.81 -11.05 23.54
N GLU A 31 1.72 -9.74 23.85
CA GLU A 31 1.78 -8.71 22.81
C GLU A 31 3.19 -8.62 22.21
N VAL A 32 4.24 -8.76 23.03
CA VAL A 32 5.63 -8.80 22.56
C VAL A 32 5.85 -9.99 21.62
N VAL A 33 5.37 -11.19 21.98
CA VAL A 33 5.47 -12.37 21.10
C VAL A 33 4.73 -12.14 19.78
N GLY A 34 3.53 -11.56 19.83
CA GLY A 34 2.78 -11.20 18.62
C GLY A 34 3.52 -10.22 17.72
N ALA A 35 4.10 -9.17 18.30
CA ALA A 35 4.91 -8.19 17.58
C ALA A 35 6.16 -8.82 16.97
N LEU A 36 6.90 -9.64 17.72
CA LEU A 36 8.09 -10.33 17.24
C LEU A 36 7.77 -11.28 16.07
N LEU A 37 6.67 -12.03 16.16
CA LEU A 37 6.20 -12.87 15.05
C LEU A 37 5.85 -12.04 13.82
N SER A 38 5.19 -10.89 14.01
CA SER A 38 4.88 -9.99 12.90
C SER A 38 6.13 -9.40 12.26
N VAL A 39 7.15 -9.03 13.04
CA VAL A 39 8.45 -8.57 12.54
C VAL A 39 9.14 -9.69 11.76
N ALA A 40 9.19 -10.90 12.30
CA ALA A 40 9.79 -12.05 11.62
C ALA A 40 9.11 -12.32 10.26
N LEU A 41 7.78 -12.30 10.21
CA LEU A 41 7.01 -12.47 8.98
C LEU A 41 7.27 -11.35 7.96
N ALA A 42 7.31 -10.09 8.41
CA ALA A 42 7.61 -8.95 7.54
C ALA A 42 9.03 -9.04 6.94
N VAL A 43 10.01 -9.48 7.73
CA VAL A 43 11.38 -9.70 7.25
C VAL A 43 11.45 -10.88 6.29
N VAL A 44 10.69 -11.97 6.52
CA VAL A 44 10.59 -13.10 5.57
C VAL A 44 9.97 -12.65 4.24
N ALA A 45 8.88 -11.87 4.28
CA ALA A 45 8.25 -11.31 3.09
C ALA A 45 9.23 -10.41 2.31
N LEU A 46 9.91 -9.49 3.01
CA LEU A 46 10.94 -8.64 2.40
C LEU A 46 12.07 -9.48 1.81
N ARG A 47 12.60 -10.47 2.55
CA ARG A 47 13.68 -11.35 2.07
C ARG A 47 13.32 -12.00 0.74
N HIS A 48 12.08 -12.46 0.60
CA HIS A 48 11.56 -13.09 -0.61
C HIS A 48 11.49 -12.12 -1.78
N VAL A 49 10.96 -10.91 -1.56
CA VAL A 49 10.96 -9.84 -2.58
C VAL A 49 12.39 -9.53 -3.03
N LEU A 50 13.34 -9.43 -2.10
CA LEU A 50 14.76 -9.21 -2.40
C LEU A 50 15.46 -10.41 -3.05
N ALA A 51 14.88 -11.62 -2.97
CA ALA A 51 15.45 -12.84 -3.54
C ALA A 51 15.03 -13.09 -4.99
N THR A 52 14.00 -12.38 -5.46
CA THR A 52 13.31 -12.64 -6.72
C THR A 52 13.39 -11.41 -7.62
N GLU A 53 12.91 -11.54 -8.86
CA GLU A 53 12.86 -10.41 -9.79
C GLU A 53 11.93 -9.28 -9.30
N ARG A 54 11.04 -9.59 -8.34
CA ARG A 54 10.18 -8.63 -7.65
C ARG A 54 10.93 -7.47 -7.01
N VAL A 55 12.22 -7.63 -6.70
CA VAL A 55 13.08 -6.54 -6.23
C VAL A 55 13.14 -5.37 -7.21
N ALA A 56 12.99 -5.63 -8.52
CA ALA A 56 12.93 -4.58 -9.53
C ALA A 56 11.75 -3.65 -9.28
N LEU A 57 10.59 -4.17 -8.91
CA LEU A 57 9.45 -3.34 -8.50
C LEU A 57 9.74 -2.58 -7.23
N LEU A 58 10.34 -3.21 -6.21
CA LEU A 58 10.59 -2.52 -4.94
C LEU A 58 11.57 -1.34 -5.09
N TRP A 59 12.64 -1.51 -5.87
CA TRP A 59 13.76 -0.56 -5.90
C TRP A 59 13.91 0.21 -7.20
N TYR A 60 13.58 -0.35 -8.36
CA TYR A 60 14.03 0.22 -9.64
C TYR A 60 12.88 0.67 -10.55
N ASP A 61 11.66 0.24 -10.26
CA ASP A 61 10.49 0.64 -11.01
C ASP A 61 10.23 2.14 -10.90
N GLY A 62 9.84 2.73 -12.04
CA GLY A 62 9.63 4.16 -12.16
C GLY A 62 8.60 4.69 -11.16
N ASP A 63 7.51 3.96 -10.92
CA ASP A 63 6.48 4.38 -9.96
C ASP A 63 7.05 4.32 -8.53
N SER A 64 7.71 3.23 -8.17
CA SER A 64 8.26 3.00 -6.82
C SER A 64 9.25 4.05 -6.37
N VAL A 65 10.07 4.56 -7.30
CA VAL A 65 11.08 5.58 -6.98
C VAL A 65 10.52 7.01 -6.92
N LEU A 66 9.20 7.20 -7.05
CA LEU A 66 8.56 8.52 -6.89
C LEU A 66 8.87 9.17 -5.56
N LEU A 67 8.63 8.49 -4.43
CA LEU A 67 8.85 9.10 -3.12
C LEU A 67 10.33 9.43 -2.88
N PRO A 68 11.31 8.58 -3.27
CA PRO A 68 12.71 8.98 -3.36
C PRO A 68 12.96 10.26 -4.15
N LEU A 69 12.38 10.39 -5.33
CA LEU A 69 12.56 11.58 -6.19
C LEU A 69 11.92 12.84 -5.59
N VAL A 70 10.76 12.72 -4.94
CA VAL A 70 10.13 13.81 -4.20
C VAL A 70 11.00 14.26 -3.02
N ALA A 71 11.52 13.31 -2.24
CA ALA A 71 12.43 13.62 -1.13
C ALA A 71 13.71 14.31 -1.63
N ARG A 72 14.26 13.86 -2.77
CA ARG A 72 15.39 14.49 -3.43
C ARG A 72 15.07 15.92 -3.90
N SER A 73 13.93 16.14 -4.57
CA SER A 73 13.48 17.47 -5.00
C SER A 73 13.37 18.45 -3.82
N ILE A 74 12.80 17.99 -2.70
CA ILE A 74 12.73 18.77 -1.44
C ILE A 74 14.14 19.07 -0.91
N ALA A 75 15.03 18.08 -0.87
CA ALA A 75 16.41 18.25 -0.38
C ALA A 75 17.23 19.22 -1.25
N LEU A 76 16.98 19.25 -2.56
CA LEU A 76 17.61 20.16 -3.52
C LEU A 76 16.98 21.57 -3.51
N GLY A 77 15.89 21.80 -2.78
CA GLY A 77 15.20 23.08 -2.75
C GLY A 77 14.57 23.47 -4.09
N GLN A 78 14.17 22.48 -4.90
CA GLN A 78 13.51 22.73 -6.18
C GLN A 78 12.12 23.36 -5.96
N PRO A 79 11.64 24.21 -6.89
CA PRO A 79 10.24 24.64 -6.87
C PRO A 79 9.33 23.42 -6.87
N PHE A 80 8.38 23.36 -5.94
CA PHE A 80 7.51 22.20 -5.82
C PHE A 80 6.39 22.25 -6.86
N GLU A 81 6.70 21.89 -8.11
CA GLU A 81 5.82 21.98 -9.28
C GLU A 81 5.56 20.57 -9.84
N TRP A 82 5.23 19.65 -8.94
CA TRP A 82 5.08 18.23 -9.25
C TRP A 82 3.81 17.92 -10.05
N ALA A 83 3.99 17.22 -11.17
CA ALA A 83 2.93 16.68 -11.99
C ALA A 83 2.60 15.23 -11.58
N MET A 84 1.87 15.04 -10.46
CA MET A 84 1.52 13.73 -9.89
C MET A 84 0.46 12.96 -10.70
N SER A 85 0.29 11.67 -10.39
CA SER A 85 -0.85 10.88 -10.87
C SER A 85 -2.17 11.38 -10.23
N PRO A 86 -3.34 10.79 -10.55
CA PRO A 86 -4.55 11.03 -9.75
C PRO A 86 -4.36 10.74 -8.26
N ALA A 87 -3.41 9.87 -7.89
CA ALA A 87 -2.93 9.79 -6.52
C ALA A 87 -1.80 10.80 -6.29
N LEU A 88 -2.00 11.66 -5.30
CA LEU A 88 -1.06 12.68 -4.82
C LEU A 88 -0.12 12.14 -3.73
N PHE A 89 -0.45 10.98 -3.14
CA PHE A 89 0.35 10.26 -2.14
C PHE A 89 0.71 11.03 -0.86
N PHE A 90 0.15 12.21 -0.63
CA PHE A 90 0.47 13.03 0.55
C PHE A 90 -0.03 12.42 1.87
N PHE A 91 -0.91 11.41 1.82
CA PHE A 91 -1.35 10.68 3.01
C PHE A 91 -1.64 9.20 2.73
N PRO A 92 -1.20 8.28 3.62
CA PRO A 92 -0.10 8.43 4.59
C PRO A 92 1.29 8.27 3.96
N GLU A 93 1.38 7.97 2.65
CA GLU A 93 2.60 7.40 2.08
C GLU A 93 3.82 8.31 2.11
N LEU A 94 3.69 9.55 1.60
CA LEU A 94 4.79 10.51 1.57
C LEU A 94 5.30 10.84 2.99
N PRO A 95 4.46 11.16 4.00
CA PRO A 95 4.92 11.36 5.37
C PRO A 95 5.67 10.16 5.96
N VAL A 96 5.18 8.94 5.73
CA VAL A 96 5.84 7.72 6.21
C VAL A 96 7.19 7.55 5.53
N TYR A 97 7.26 7.76 4.21
CA TYR A 97 8.51 7.68 3.48
C TYR A 97 9.52 8.72 3.96
N LEU A 98 9.12 9.98 4.13
CA LEU A 98 10.01 11.06 4.62
C LEU A 98 10.54 10.78 6.02
N ALA A 99 9.70 10.24 6.92
CA ALA A 99 10.13 9.86 8.26
C ALA A 99 11.15 8.71 8.24
N VAL A 100 10.95 7.75 7.34
CA VAL A 100 11.86 6.62 7.14
C VAL A 100 13.16 7.07 6.48
N SER A 101 13.10 7.90 5.44
CA SER A 101 14.28 8.41 4.73
C SER A 101 15.18 9.23 5.65
N ALA A 102 14.61 9.91 6.66
CA ALA A 102 15.37 10.68 7.65
C ALA A 102 16.25 9.81 8.58
N VAL A 103 16.00 8.50 8.67
CA VAL A 103 16.77 7.57 9.53
C VAL A 103 17.54 6.50 8.74
N THR A 104 17.60 6.64 7.42
CA THR A 104 18.30 5.72 6.51
C THR A 104 19.30 6.47 5.64
N ALA A 105 20.32 5.78 5.12
CA ALA A 105 21.37 6.40 4.32
C ALA A 105 21.08 6.40 2.80
N THR A 106 20.29 5.45 2.31
CA THR A 106 20.00 5.32 0.87
C THR A 106 18.50 5.14 0.60
N PRO A 107 18.01 5.47 -0.60
CA PRO A 107 16.61 5.24 -0.94
C PRO A 107 16.21 3.76 -0.87
N GLN A 108 17.10 2.82 -1.22
CA GLN A 108 16.82 1.38 -1.10
C GLN A 108 16.56 0.96 0.36
N GLN A 109 17.36 1.50 1.30
CA GLN A 109 17.15 1.27 2.73
C GLN A 109 15.81 1.85 3.19
N ALA A 110 15.47 3.06 2.73
CA ALA A 110 14.21 3.70 3.05
C ALA A 110 13.00 2.90 2.53
N LEU A 111 13.06 2.44 1.28
CA LEU A 111 12.00 1.63 0.65
C LEU A 111 11.82 0.28 1.38
N ALA A 112 12.91 -0.39 1.72
CA ALA A 112 12.87 -1.65 2.46
C ALA A 112 12.27 -1.50 3.87
N LEU A 113 12.69 -0.46 4.62
CA LEU A 113 12.14 -0.18 5.95
C LEU A 113 10.67 0.24 5.87
N ASN A 114 10.28 1.03 4.87
CA ASN A 114 8.88 1.41 4.64
C ASN A 114 8.00 0.16 4.46
N GLY A 115 8.39 -0.77 3.58
CA GLY A 115 7.64 -2.01 3.36
C GLY A 115 7.47 -2.85 4.64
N VAL A 116 8.50 -2.95 5.49
CA VAL A 116 8.38 -3.61 6.80
C VAL A 116 7.38 -2.91 7.71
N LEU A 117 7.44 -1.57 7.81
CA LEU A 117 6.53 -0.79 8.64
C LEU A 117 5.07 -0.91 8.18
N VAL A 118 4.84 -1.00 6.87
CA VAL A 118 3.48 -1.20 6.32
C VAL A 118 2.92 -2.56 6.75
N LEU A 119 3.68 -3.65 6.65
CA LEU A 119 3.23 -4.96 7.10
C LEU A 119 2.95 -4.99 8.62
N LEU A 120 3.76 -4.29 9.42
CA LEU A 120 3.50 -4.10 10.85
C LEU A 120 2.23 -3.28 11.11
N ALA A 121 1.95 -2.27 10.30
CA ALA A 121 0.72 -1.48 10.37
C ALA A 121 -0.51 -2.34 10.03
N VAL A 122 -0.43 -3.20 9.00
CA VAL A 122 -1.48 -4.19 8.68
C VAL A 122 -1.72 -5.10 9.89
N TYR A 123 -0.68 -5.65 10.50
CA TYR A 123 -0.81 -6.46 11.71
C TYR A 123 -1.49 -5.68 12.85
N ALA A 124 -1.08 -4.43 13.11
CA ALA A 124 -1.66 -3.61 14.17
C ALA A 124 -3.15 -3.30 13.93
N ILE A 125 -3.55 -3.03 12.69
CA ILE A 125 -4.95 -2.79 12.32
C ILE A 125 -5.77 -4.07 12.45
N VAL A 126 -5.26 -5.22 11.99
CA VAL A 126 -5.92 -6.51 12.18
C VAL A 126 -6.02 -6.87 13.67
N ARG A 127 -5.02 -6.53 14.47
CA ARG A 127 -5.03 -6.68 15.94
C ARG A 127 -6.12 -5.83 16.58
N ALA A 128 -6.37 -4.64 16.06
CA ALA A 128 -7.51 -3.80 16.45
C ALA A 128 -8.85 -4.44 16.02
N ALA A 129 -8.94 -4.95 14.79
CA ALA A 129 -10.12 -5.69 14.31
C ALA A 129 -10.46 -6.90 15.20
N ALA A 130 -9.46 -7.70 15.57
CA ALA A 130 -9.62 -8.82 16.50
C ALA A 130 -10.10 -8.39 17.89
N THR A 131 -9.75 -7.17 18.33
CA THR A 131 -10.24 -6.60 19.60
C THR A 131 -11.72 -6.26 19.52
N GLU A 132 -12.18 -5.72 18.39
CA GLU A 132 -13.59 -5.42 18.16
C GLU A 132 -14.42 -6.68 17.88
N LEU A 133 -13.86 -7.68 17.20
CA LEU A 133 -14.61 -8.89 16.82
C LEU A 133 -14.68 -9.94 17.92
N MET A 134 -13.66 -10.04 18.76
CA MET A 134 -13.52 -11.13 19.73
C MET A 134 -13.48 -10.62 21.19
N PRO A 135 -14.47 -9.83 21.66
CA PRO A 135 -14.41 -9.19 22.99
C PRO A 135 -14.38 -10.21 24.14
N ALA A 136 -14.99 -11.39 23.95
CA ALA A 136 -15.01 -12.47 24.94
C ALA A 136 -13.83 -13.46 24.79
N ALA A 137 -12.89 -13.20 23.88
CA ALA A 137 -11.70 -14.02 23.71
C ALA A 137 -10.55 -13.51 24.59
N ALA A 138 -9.77 -14.45 25.11
CA ALA A 138 -8.54 -14.11 25.82
C ALA A 138 -7.56 -13.38 24.87
N ARG A 139 -6.75 -12.49 25.44
CA ARG A 139 -5.69 -11.76 24.74
C ARG A 139 -4.82 -12.64 23.81
N PRO A 140 -4.27 -13.79 24.24
CA PRO A 140 -3.49 -14.67 23.36
C PRO A 140 -4.24 -15.13 22.11
N ALA A 141 -5.56 -15.39 22.20
CA ALA A 141 -6.34 -15.81 21.04
C ALA A 141 -6.46 -14.69 20.01
N ARG A 142 -6.63 -13.44 20.46
CA ARG A 142 -6.66 -12.26 19.57
C ARG A 142 -5.31 -12.04 18.90
N VAL A 143 -4.22 -12.18 19.65
CA VAL A 143 -2.85 -12.11 19.10
C VAL A 143 -2.62 -13.20 18.06
N ALA A 144 -2.93 -14.46 18.39
CA ALA A 144 -2.75 -15.59 17.48
C ALA A 144 -3.53 -15.44 16.16
N VAL A 145 -4.78 -14.98 16.21
CA VAL A 145 -5.58 -14.72 15.00
C VAL A 145 -5.01 -13.56 14.18
N SER A 146 -4.46 -12.53 14.84
CA SER A 146 -3.81 -11.41 14.14
C SER A 146 -2.50 -11.85 13.47
N VAL A 147 -1.72 -12.70 14.12
CA VAL A 147 -0.52 -13.32 13.51
C VAL A 147 -0.93 -14.24 12.36
N LEU A 148 -2.02 -15.00 12.47
CA LEU A 148 -2.51 -15.85 11.38
C LEU A 148 -2.87 -15.04 10.13
N ALA A 149 -3.42 -13.84 10.30
CA ALA A 149 -3.64 -12.93 9.18
C ALA A 149 -2.32 -12.45 8.55
N ALA A 150 -1.31 -12.10 9.36
CA ALA A 150 0.02 -11.76 8.86
C ALA A 150 0.69 -12.95 8.14
N VAL A 151 0.48 -14.18 8.62
CA VAL A 151 0.91 -15.41 7.94
C VAL A 151 0.25 -15.53 6.57
N LEU A 152 -1.06 -15.30 6.45
CA LEU A 152 -1.76 -15.36 5.16
C LEU A 152 -1.18 -14.36 4.15
N VAL A 153 -0.96 -13.10 4.54
CA VAL A 153 -0.31 -12.10 3.69
C VAL A 153 1.10 -12.56 3.30
N THR A 154 1.88 -13.03 4.26
CA THR A 154 3.25 -13.50 4.00
C THR A 154 3.25 -14.67 3.02
N MET A 155 2.36 -15.64 3.18
CA MET A 155 2.24 -16.78 2.27
C MET A 155 1.87 -16.34 0.86
N LEU A 156 0.98 -15.35 0.70
CA LEU A 156 0.71 -14.76 -0.62
C LEU A 156 1.96 -14.10 -1.20
N VAL A 157 2.68 -13.27 -0.43
CA VAL A 157 3.95 -12.66 -0.88
C VAL A 157 4.96 -13.71 -1.33
N LEU A 158 5.09 -14.82 -0.59
CA LEU A 158 6.01 -15.92 -0.93
C LEU A 158 5.67 -16.63 -2.26
N THR A 159 4.48 -16.41 -2.80
CA THR A 159 4.08 -16.95 -4.11
C THR A 159 4.38 -16.00 -5.27
N GLU A 160 4.84 -14.78 -5.00
CA GLU A 160 4.97 -13.68 -5.98
C GLU A 160 6.44 -13.39 -6.29
N SER A 161 6.83 -13.34 -7.57
CA SER A 161 8.24 -13.24 -7.95
C SER A 161 8.55 -12.40 -9.19
N SER A 162 7.54 -12.00 -9.95
CA SER A 162 7.71 -11.32 -11.25
C SER A 162 8.18 -9.86 -11.09
N ALA A 163 8.96 -9.36 -12.04
CA ALA A 163 9.39 -7.94 -12.08
C ALA A 163 8.29 -6.95 -12.50
N THR A 164 7.05 -7.39 -12.76
CA THR A 164 5.99 -6.54 -13.33
C THR A 164 4.84 -6.30 -12.35
N ALA A 165 4.40 -5.05 -12.29
CA ALA A 165 3.19 -4.67 -11.55
C ALA A 165 1.90 -5.06 -12.29
N THR A 166 2.01 -5.44 -13.57
CA THR A 166 0.89 -5.85 -14.42
C THR A 166 0.67 -7.36 -14.30
N SER A 167 0.45 -7.84 -13.08
CA SER A 167 0.23 -9.25 -12.76
C SER A 167 -0.76 -9.41 -11.60
N LEU A 168 -1.27 -10.63 -11.38
CA LEU A 168 -2.07 -10.97 -10.20
C LEU A 168 -1.22 -11.26 -8.95
N GLU A 169 0.00 -10.76 -8.92
CA GLU A 169 0.87 -10.73 -7.75
C GLU A 169 0.57 -9.46 -6.95
N LEU A 170 -0.42 -9.51 -6.07
CA LEU A 170 -1.00 -8.33 -5.43
C LEU A 170 -0.48 -8.07 -4.01
N ALA A 171 -0.07 -9.11 -3.28
CA ALA A 171 0.24 -9.00 -1.85
C ALA A 171 1.59 -8.29 -1.60
N SER A 172 2.57 -8.51 -2.47
CA SER A 172 3.88 -7.88 -2.39
C SER A 172 3.84 -6.38 -2.67
N LEU A 173 2.79 -5.88 -3.34
CA LEU A 173 2.59 -4.45 -3.58
C LEU A 173 2.43 -3.66 -2.27
N LEU A 174 1.99 -4.31 -1.20
CA LEU A 174 1.97 -3.71 0.15
C LEU A 174 3.35 -3.28 0.64
N LEU A 175 4.43 -3.89 0.14
CA LEU A 175 5.80 -3.52 0.48
C LEU A 175 6.32 -2.37 -0.39
N THR A 176 5.64 -2.04 -1.48
CA THR A 176 6.12 -1.14 -2.52
C THR A 176 5.44 0.22 -2.41
N THR A 177 6.24 1.29 -2.29
CA THR A 177 5.69 2.63 -2.21
C THR A 177 4.97 3.04 -3.48
N THR A 178 3.92 3.84 -3.38
CA THR A 178 3.07 4.32 -4.49
C THR A 178 2.19 3.26 -5.16
N TYR A 179 2.30 2.01 -4.74
CA TYR A 179 1.35 0.95 -5.03
C TYR A 179 0.28 0.88 -3.92
N TYR A 180 -0.35 2.03 -3.67
CA TYR A 180 -1.61 2.20 -2.94
C TYR A 180 -1.73 1.61 -1.52
N TYR A 181 -0.62 1.21 -0.88
CA TYR A 181 -0.66 0.71 0.50
C TYR A 181 -1.31 1.73 1.46
N GLY A 182 -1.19 3.02 1.17
CA GLY A 182 -1.83 4.08 1.95
C GLY A 182 -3.36 3.97 1.97
N ALA A 183 -3.96 3.71 0.80
CA ALA A 183 -5.39 3.47 0.67
C ALA A 183 -5.81 2.14 1.32
N VAL A 184 -4.98 1.09 1.24
CA VAL A 184 -5.20 -0.18 1.95
C VAL A 184 -5.26 0.02 3.46
N LEU A 185 -4.29 0.72 4.05
CA LEU A 185 -4.26 0.99 5.49
C LEU A 185 -5.49 1.80 5.92
N ALA A 186 -5.86 2.83 5.15
CA ALA A 186 -7.06 3.62 5.40
C ALA A 186 -8.35 2.78 5.30
N MET A 187 -8.43 1.85 4.34
CA MET A 187 -9.56 0.93 4.15
C MET A 187 -9.71 0.00 5.35
N LEU A 188 -8.63 -0.66 5.79
CA LEU A 188 -8.66 -1.55 6.95
C LEU A 188 -8.94 -0.78 8.24
N GLY A 189 -8.36 0.41 8.42
CA GLY A 189 -8.63 1.29 9.55
C GLY A 189 -10.08 1.76 9.61
N THR A 190 -10.65 2.12 8.46
CA THR A 190 -12.07 2.45 8.29
C THR A 190 -12.94 1.28 8.73
N ALA A 191 -12.64 0.05 8.27
CA ALA A 191 -13.37 -1.14 8.69
C ALA A 191 -13.33 -1.33 10.22
N VAL A 192 -12.18 -1.18 10.87
CA VAL A 192 -12.07 -1.28 12.34
C VAL A 192 -12.95 -0.26 13.07
N LEU A 193 -12.93 1.00 12.62
CA LEU A 193 -13.77 2.05 13.21
C LEU A 193 -15.27 1.74 13.05
N VAL A 194 -15.67 1.27 11.87
CA VAL A 194 -17.05 0.82 11.61
C VAL A 194 -17.43 -0.31 12.56
N LEU A 195 -16.60 -1.35 12.69
CA LEU A 195 -16.85 -2.47 13.60
C LEU A 195 -17.01 -2.03 15.06
N ARG A 196 -16.20 -1.06 15.50
CA ARG A 196 -16.32 -0.47 16.84
C ARG A 196 -17.67 0.22 17.06
N THR A 197 -18.14 1.01 16.08
CA THR A 197 -19.47 1.67 16.19
C THR A 197 -20.61 0.65 16.19
N VAL A 198 -20.51 -0.39 15.37
CA VAL A 198 -21.51 -1.46 15.30
C VAL A 198 -21.56 -2.27 16.60
N ARG A 199 -20.39 -2.58 17.17
CA ARG A 199 -20.30 -3.34 18.44
C ARG A 199 -20.86 -2.57 19.62
N THR A 200 -20.48 -1.30 19.74
CA THR A 200 -20.91 -0.45 20.87
C THR A 200 -22.34 0.06 20.70
N GLY A 201 -22.91 -0.04 19.49
CA GLY A 201 -24.23 0.52 19.17
C GLY A 201 -24.27 2.04 19.27
N ARG A 202 -23.10 2.70 19.32
CA ARG A 202 -22.95 4.15 19.45
C ARG A 202 -21.82 4.63 18.55
N ALA A 203 -22.03 5.74 17.85
CA ALA A 203 -20.98 6.44 17.14
C ALA A 203 -20.51 7.61 18.02
N SER A 204 -19.40 7.43 18.75
CA SER A 204 -18.85 8.55 19.51
C SER A 204 -18.34 9.62 18.55
N VAL A 205 -18.41 10.89 18.98
CA VAL A 205 -17.93 12.03 18.19
C VAL A 205 -16.48 11.81 17.75
N ALA A 206 -15.62 11.33 18.65
CA ALA A 206 -14.23 11.02 18.32
C ALA A 206 -14.09 10.01 17.16
N VAL A 207 -14.89 8.94 17.16
CA VAL A 207 -14.84 7.94 16.07
C VAL A 207 -15.34 8.53 14.76
N LEU A 208 -16.42 9.32 14.78
CA LEU A 208 -16.94 9.98 13.58
C LEU A 208 -15.95 11.02 13.03
N VAL A 209 -15.33 11.82 13.89
CA VAL A 209 -14.30 12.79 13.48
C VAL A 209 -13.10 12.06 12.86
N THR A 210 -12.58 11.01 13.50
CA THR A 210 -11.48 10.23 12.93
C THR A 210 -11.87 9.61 11.59
N LEU A 211 -13.08 9.04 11.49
CA LEU A 211 -13.58 8.44 10.25
C LEU A 211 -13.71 9.47 9.12
N GLY A 212 -14.27 10.65 9.43
CA GLY A 212 -14.42 11.75 8.47
C GLY A 212 -13.07 12.31 8.03
N LEU A 213 -12.11 12.45 8.94
CA LEU A 213 -10.75 12.88 8.61
C LEU A 213 -10.02 11.84 7.75
N VAL A 214 -10.07 10.55 8.10
CA VAL A 214 -9.49 9.48 7.28
C VAL A 214 -10.12 9.49 5.89
N ALA A 215 -11.44 9.60 5.77
CA ALA A 215 -12.10 9.67 4.48
C ALA A 215 -11.69 10.91 3.68
N ALA A 216 -11.71 12.10 4.29
CA ALA A 216 -11.36 13.34 3.59
C ALA A 216 -9.90 13.37 3.13
N VAL A 217 -8.97 13.07 4.04
CA VAL A 217 -7.53 13.14 3.75
C VAL A 217 -7.13 12.01 2.78
N THR A 218 -7.67 10.80 2.94
CA THR A 218 -7.35 9.69 2.02
C THR A 218 -8.00 9.91 0.67
N THR A 219 -9.26 10.36 0.55
CA THR A 219 -9.86 10.67 -0.77
C THR A 219 -9.14 11.81 -1.46
N ALA A 220 -8.72 12.83 -0.72
CA ALA A 220 -7.94 13.92 -1.28
C ALA A 220 -6.58 13.42 -1.83
N SER A 221 -5.90 12.57 -1.06
CA SER A 221 -4.61 11.95 -1.44
C SER A 221 -4.76 10.94 -2.58
N ASN A 222 -5.74 10.04 -2.51
CA ASN A 222 -5.97 8.94 -3.43
C ASN A 222 -7.49 8.66 -3.57
N PRO A 223 -8.09 8.93 -4.75
CA PRO A 223 -9.53 8.79 -4.93
C PRO A 223 -9.99 7.33 -4.90
N LEU A 224 -9.09 6.35 -5.06
CA LEU A 224 -9.40 4.91 -4.94
C LEU A 224 -9.96 4.53 -3.57
N TYR A 225 -9.72 5.34 -2.53
CA TYR A 225 -10.35 5.15 -1.22
C TYR A 225 -11.89 5.01 -1.31
N VAL A 226 -12.52 5.73 -2.24
CA VAL A 226 -13.99 5.68 -2.39
C VAL A 226 -14.47 4.31 -2.88
N PRO A 227 -14.03 3.80 -4.06
CA PRO A 227 -14.44 2.47 -4.52
C PRO A 227 -13.88 1.32 -3.67
N TRP A 228 -12.75 1.51 -2.98
CA TRP A 228 -12.17 0.45 -2.13
C TRP A 228 -12.79 0.39 -0.73
N SER A 229 -13.19 1.52 -0.15
CA SER A 229 -13.60 1.58 1.26
C SER A 229 -14.94 2.27 1.49
N ALA A 230 -15.04 3.58 1.24
CA ALA A 230 -16.23 4.34 1.62
C ALA A 230 -17.51 3.80 0.96
N GLY A 231 -17.45 3.52 -0.35
CA GLY A 231 -18.55 2.92 -1.12
C GLY A 231 -18.95 1.55 -0.58
N PRO A 232 -18.04 0.56 -0.55
CA PRO A 232 -18.33 -0.78 0.00
C PRO A 232 -18.87 -0.78 1.44
N VAL A 233 -18.39 0.12 2.31
CA VAL A 233 -18.95 0.27 3.66
C VAL A 233 -20.40 0.76 3.63
N VAL A 234 -20.68 1.83 2.88
CA VAL A 234 -22.03 2.39 2.74
C VAL A 234 -22.99 1.32 2.18
N VAL A 235 -22.57 0.62 1.14
CA VAL A 235 -23.36 -0.46 0.51
C VAL A 235 -23.60 -1.60 1.49
N THR A 236 -22.58 -2.06 2.22
CA THR A 236 -22.71 -3.15 3.20
C THR A 236 -23.69 -2.79 4.31
N LEU A 237 -23.60 -1.58 4.86
CA LEU A 237 -24.51 -1.11 5.90
C LEU A 237 -25.94 -1.00 5.36
N ALA A 238 -26.12 -0.44 4.17
CA ALA A 238 -27.44 -0.33 3.53
C ALA A 238 -28.07 -1.71 3.29
N LEU A 239 -27.32 -2.66 2.71
CA LEU A 239 -27.80 -4.03 2.49
C LEU A 239 -28.22 -4.71 3.79
N LEU A 240 -27.44 -4.57 4.86
CA LEU A 240 -27.78 -5.17 6.16
C LEU A 240 -28.96 -4.49 6.87
N VAL A 241 -29.18 -3.19 6.64
CA VAL A 241 -30.36 -2.45 7.11
C VAL A 241 -31.61 -2.90 6.34
N VAL A 242 -31.55 -2.94 5.00
CA VAL A 242 -32.66 -3.41 4.14
C VAL A 242 -33.03 -4.85 4.46
N ALA A 243 -32.03 -5.70 4.65
CA ALA A 243 -32.24 -7.09 5.02
C ALA A 243 -32.59 -7.30 6.51
N ARG A 244 -32.89 -6.21 7.24
CA ARG A 244 -33.35 -6.18 8.65
C ARG A 244 -32.41 -6.86 9.64
N ARG A 245 -31.11 -6.93 9.33
CA ARG A 245 -30.06 -7.44 10.24
C ARG A 245 -29.44 -6.34 11.08
N LEU A 246 -29.49 -5.11 10.58
CA LEU A 246 -29.31 -3.90 11.35
C LEU A 246 -30.69 -3.24 11.53
N PRO A 247 -30.97 -2.60 12.69
CA PRO A 247 -32.21 -1.87 12.86
C PRO A 247 -32.31 -0.75 11.80
N TRP A 248 -33.52 -0.36 11.38
CA TRP A 248 -33.75 0.75 10.43
C TRP A 248 -33.65 2.13 11.09
N ARG A 249 -33.83 2.19 12.42
CA ARG A 249 -33.59 3.38 13.24
C ARG A 249 -32.20 3.41 13.94
N PRO A 250 -31.04 3.19 13.30
CA PRO A 250 -29.76 3.43 13.94
C PRO A 250 -29.23 4.77 13.45
N SER A 251 -29.27 5.78 14.31
CA SER A 251 -28.44 6.97 14.15
C SER A 251 -26.98 6.61 13.80
N VAL A 252 -26.49 5.45 14.24
CA VAL A 252 -25.12 4.97 13.98
C VAL A 252 -24.83 4.62 12.52
N ALA A 253 -25.61 3.76 11.87
CA ALA A 253 -25.27 3.35 10.49
C ALA A 253 -25.43 4.53 9.52
N VAL A 254 -26.46 5.35 9.73
CA VAL A 254 -26.69 6.59 8.98
C VAL A 254 -25.57 7.59 9.28
N ALA A 255 -25.16 7.79 10.54
CA ALA A 255 -24.06 8.70 10.87
C ALA A 255 -22.73 8.24 10.26
N VAL A 256 -22.42 6.94 10.30
CA VAL A 256 -21.21 6.38 9.67
C VAL A 256 -21.25 6.58 8.16
N ALA A 257 -22.36 6.23 7.51
CA ALA A 257 -22.52 6.41 6.07
C ALA A 257 -22.41 7.90 5.68
N ALA A 258 -23.15 8.78 6.37
CA ALA A 258 -23.10 10.22 6.16
C ALA A 258 -21.70 10.78 6.39
N THR A 259 -20.99 10.34 7.43
CA THR A 259 -19.62 10.79 7.74
C THR A 259 -18.63 10.38 6.64
N LEU A 260 -18.72 9.15 6.14
CA LEU A 260 -17.88 8.68 5.04
C LEU A 260 -18.18 9.43 3.74
N THR A 261 -19.46 9.63 3.42
CA THR A 261 -19.88 10.38 2.24
C THR A 261 -19.44 11.84 2.33
N LEU A 262 -19.69 12.52 3.44
CA LEU A 262 -19.27 13.91 3.66
C LEU A 262 -17.75 14.03 3.66
N GLY A 263 -17.04 13.11 4.31
CA GLY A 263 -15.58 13.06 4.29
C GLY A 263 -15.04 12.92 2.87
N ALA A 264 -15.55 11.97 2.09
CA ALA A 264 -15.14 11.79 0.69
C ALA A 264 -15.47 13.02 -0.17
N VAL A 265 -16.64 13.64 0.01
CA VAL A 265 -17.00 14.90 -0.68
C VAL A 265 -16.01 16.01 -0.33
N VAL A 266 -15.71 16.20 0.96
CA VAL A 266 -14.69 17.15 1.41
C VAL A 266 -13.33 16.83 0.78
N GLY A 267 -12.96 15.56 0.70
CA GLY A 267 -11.73 15.12 0.04
C GLY A 267 -11.68 15.53 -1.44
N TYR A 268 -12.76 15.32 -2.19
CA TYR A 268 -12.85 15.80 -3.58
C TYR A 268 -12.82 17.32 -3.69
N LEU A 269 -13.44 18.05 -2.76
CA LEU A 269 -13.39 19.50 -2.73
C LEU A 269 -11.96 20.01 -2.47
N VAL A 270 -11.21 19.37 -1.56
CA VAL A 270 -9.79 19.67 -1.30
C VAL A 270 -8.92 19.42 -2.53
N ARG A 271 -9.31 18.51 -3.43
CA ARG A 271 -8.56 18.28 -4.67
C ARG A 271 -8.72 19.40 -5.70
N ILE A 272 -9.73 20.25 -5.60
CA ILE A 272 -9.93 21.38 -6.53
C ILE A 272 -8.75 22.36 -6.50
N PRO A 273 -8.30 22.89 -5.34
CA PRO A 273 -7.09 23.71 -5.29
C PRO A 273 -5.80 22.94 -5.59
N LEU A 274 -5.80 21.60 -5.49
CA LEU A 274 -4.65 20.75 -5.80
C LEU A 274 -4.58 20.32 -7.29
N ARG A 275 -5.51 20.80 -8.13
CA ARG A 275 -5.54 20.49 -9.58
C ARG A 275 -4.21 20.71 -10.32
N PRO A 276 -3.41 21.76 -10.04
CA PRO A 276 -2.10 21.94 -10.71
C PRO A 276 -1.18 20.71 -10.60
N PHE A 277 -1.30 19.98 -9.48
CA PHE A 277 -0.49 18.80 -9.19
C PHE A 277 -1.02 17.50 -9.81
N VAL A 278 -2.23 17.48 -10.39
CA VAL A 278 -2.84 16.25 -10.91
C VAL A 278 -2.70 16.19 -12.43
N SER A 279 -2.03 15.16 -12.95
CA SER A 279 -1.66 15.08 -14.37
C SER A 279 -2.67 14.45 -15.31
N LEU A 280 -3.62 13.67 -14.79
CA LEU A 280 -4.67 13.06 -15.60
C LEU A 280 -6.02 13.32 -14.97
N ASP A 281 -7.00 13.64 -15.82
CA ASP A 281 -8.39 13.67 -15.41
C ASP A 281 -8.83 12.22 -15.07
N PRO A 282 -9.54 11.99 -13.96
CA PRO A 282 -10.15 10.70 -13.66
C PRO A 282 -10.98 10.11 -14.81
N SER A 283 -11.56 10.94 -15.70
CA SER A 283 -12.31 10.46 -16.87
C SER A 283 -11.48 9.64 -17.86
N THR A 284 -10.15 9.80 -17.85
CA THR A 284 -9.21 9.04 -18.71
C THR A 284 -9.01 7.59 -18.23
N TYR A 285 -9.65 7.19 -17.12
CA TYR A 285 -9.52 5.83 -16.55
C TYR A 285 -10.79 4.99 -16.70
N VAL A 286 -11.85 5.55 -17.29
CA VAL A 286 -13.16 4.90 -17.36
C VAL A 286 -13.51 4.72 -18.83
N HIS A 287 -13.35 3.50 -19.33
CA HIS A 287 -13.61 3.05 -20.69
C HIS A 287 -14.60 1.88 -20.69
N PRO A 288 -15.90 2.09 -20.38
CA PRO A 288 -16.86 1.00 -20.31
C PRO A 288 -17.00 0.21 -21.62
N GLU A 289 -16.67 0.84 -22.75
CA GLU A 289 -16.57 0.21 -24.07
C GLU A 289 -15.51 -0.92 -24.13
N GLN A 290 -14.48 -0.89 -23.29
CA GLN A 290 -13.41 -1.89 -23.20
C GLN A 290 -13.71 -3.01 -22.19
N ALA A 291 -14.89 -3.05 -21.57
CA ALA A 291 -15.18 -4.01 -20.50
C ALA A 291 -14.98 -5.49 -20.91
N GLY A 292 -15.31 -5.83 -22.16
CA GLY A 292 -15.10 -7.18 -22.71
C GLY A 292 -13.60 -7.52 -22.85
N GLU A 293 -12.81 -6.58 -23.36
CA GLU A 293 -11.35 -6.72 -23.50
C GLU A 293 -10.68 -6.82 -22.12
N THR A 294 -11.11 -5.98 -21.17
CA THR A 294 -10.63 -6.03 -19.78
C THR A 294 -10.95 -7.37 -19.11
N ALA A 295 -12.13 -7.95 -19.35
CA ALA A 295 -12.46 -9.27 -18.83
C ALA A 295 -11.55 -10.36 -19.42
N ALA A 296 -11.27 -10.31 -20.72
CA ALA A 296 -10.33 -11.22 -21.38
C ALA A 296 -8.89 -11.04 -20.87
N PHE A 297 -8.46 -9.80 -20.64
CA PHE A 297 -7.18 -9.46 -20.05
C PHE A 297 -7.00 -10.08 -18.66
N PHE A 298 -7.98 -9.95 -17.76
CA PHE A 298 -7.90 -10.58 -16.42
C PHE A 298 -7.98 -12.11 -16.46
N ALA A 299 -8.67 -12.68 -17.45
CA ALA A 299 -8.64 -14.13 -17.69
C ALA A 299 -7.23 -14.58 -18.09
N ALA A 300 -6.61 -13.90 -19.06
CA ALA A 300 -5.24 -14.18 -19.49
C ALA A 300 -4.23 -14.04 -18.33
N LEU A 301 -4.35 -13.00 -17.50
CA LEU A 301 -3.51 -12.86 -16.30
C LEU A 301 -3.71 -13.98 -15.27
N THR A 302 -4.92 -14.56 -15.20
CA THR A 302 -5.18 -15.71 -14.34
C THR A 302 -4.50 -16.96 -14.88
N ASP A 303 -4.54 -17.16 -16.20
CA ASP A 303 -3.84 -18.26 -16.87
C ASP A 303 -2.31 -18.13 -16.74
N ASP A 304 -1.77 -16.92 -16.95
CA ASP A 304 -0.35 -16.61 -16.74
C ASP A 304 0.05 -16.87 -15.29
N ARG A 305 -0.81 -16.50 -14.33
CA ARG A 305 -0.57 -16.77 -12.92
C ARG A 305 -0.58 -18.27 -12.64
N ALA A 306 -1.47 -19.05 -13.26
CA ALA A 306 -1.55 -20.51 -13.11
C ALA A 306 -0.44 -21.28 -13.84
N ALA A 307 0.41 -20.60 -14.62
CA ALA A 307 1.50 -21.25 -15.36
C ALA A 307 2.64 -21.80 -14.48
N SER A 308 2.56 -21.62 -13.15
CA SER A 308 3.58 -22.09 -12.19
C SER A 308 2.95 -22.62 -10.90
N ALA A 309 3.65 -23.51 -10.20
CA ALA A 309 3.16 -24.08 -8.94
C ALA A 309 3.04 -23.05 -7.81
N SER A 310 3.93 -22.04 -7.77
CA SER A 310 3.79 -20.91 -6.84
C SER A 310 2.57 -20.07 -7.21
N GLY A 311 2.37 -19.85 -8.50
CA GLY A 311 1.16 -19.34 -9.13
C GLY A 311 -0.14 -19.95 -8.63
N ASP A 312 -0.27 -21.26 -8.81
CA ASP A 312 -1.42 -22.05 -8.36
C ASP A 312 -1.64 -21.91 -6.85
N ALA A 313 -0.56 -21.99 -6.06
CA ALA A 313 -0.65 -21.80 -4.62
C ALA A 313 -1.18 -20.40 -4.26
N GLY A 314 -0.73 -19.36 -4.98
CA GLY A 314 -1.23 -17.99 -4.82
C GLY A 314 -2.71 -17.86 -5.14
N LEU A 315 -3.15 -18.41 -6.29
CA LEU A 315 -4.56 -18.43 -6.69
C LEU A 315 -5.45 -19.19 -5.70
N VAL A 316 -4.96 -20.32 -5.16
CA VAL A 316 -5.66 -21.08 -4.11
C VAL A 316 -5.79 -20.23 -2.84
N LEU A 317 -4.74 -19.53 -2.41
CA LEU A 317 -4.80 -18.65 -1.23
C LEU A 317 -5.79 -17.49 -1.44
N MET A 318 -5.82 -16.88 -2.63
CA MET A 318 -6.80 -15.85 -2.97
C MET A 318 -8.23 -16.41 -2.96
N LEU A 319 -8.44 -17.58 -3.58
CA LEU A 319 -9.73 -18.28 -3.57
C LEU A 319 -10.18 -18.61 -2.15
N LEU A 320 -9.28 -19.09 -1.29
CA LEU A 320 -9.56 -19.32 0.13
C LEU A 320 -10.01 -18.03 0.82
N GLY A 321 -9.40 -16.88 0.52
CA GLY A 321 -9.83 -15.57 1.01
C GLY A 321 -11.26 -15.20 0.60
N VAL A 322 -11.61 -15.45 -0.67
CA VAL A 322 -12.97 -15.26 -1.20
C VAL A 322 -13.96 -16.21 -0.51
N LEU A 323 -13.61 -17.49 -0.37
CA LEU A 323 -14.43 -18.51 0.29
C LEU A 323 -14.63 -18.21 1.78
N LEU A 324 -13.61 -17.70 2.47
CA LEU A 324 -13.73 -17.24 3.86
C LEU A 324 -14.72 -16.07 3.98
N SER A 325 -14.68 -15.14 3.03
CA SER A 325 -15.58 -13.98 3.00
C SER A 325 -17.03 -14.40 2.70
N ALA A 326 -17.25 -15.17 1.64
CA ALA A 326 -18.56 -15.66 1.24
C ALA A 326 -19.14 -16.67 2.24
N GLY A 327 -18.40 -17.72 2.56
CA GLY A 327 -18.77 -18.76 3.50
C GLY A 327 -18.95 -18.23 4.93
N GLY A 328 -18.06 -17.33 5.37
CA GLY A 328 -18.19 -16.62 6.64
C GLY A 328 -19.45 -15.77 6.71
N THR A 329 -19.82 -15.10 5.61
CA THR A 329 -21.07 -14.31 5.53
C THR A 329 -22.29 -15.22 5.65
N VAL A 330 -22.33 -16.31 4.87
CA VAL A 330 -23.43 -17.29 4.91
C VAL A 330 -23.54 -17.92 6.30
N TRP A 331 -22.43 -18.29 6.92
CA TRP A 331 -22.42 -18.85 8.26
C TRP A 331 -22.90 -17.84 9.31
N ALA A 332 -22.33 -16.63 9.33
CA ALA A 332 -22.73 -15.54 10.21
C ALA A 332 -24.23 -15.23 10.11
N TRP A 333 -24.76 -15.26 8.88
CA TRP A 333 -26.16 -15.03 8.56
C TRP A 333 -27.10 -16.12 9.11
N ARG A 334 -26.75 -17.39 8.86
CA ARG A 334 -27.54 -18.56 9.28
C ARG A 334 -27.49 -18.76 10.79
N ALA A 335 -26.32 -18.61 11.39
CA ALA A 335 -26.12 -18.74 12.83
C ALA A 335 -26.68 -17.55 13.64
N ARG A 336 -27.20 -16.51 12.97
CA ARG A 336 -27.66 -15.26 13.61
C ARG A 336 -26.63 -14.69 14.57
N SER A 337 -25.38 -14.65 14.11
CA SER A 337 -24.24 -14.14 14.86
C SER A 337 -24.38 -12.64 15.21
N SER A 338 -23.45 -12.11 16.00
CA SER A 338 -23.46 -10.70 16.36
C SER A 338 -23.37 -9.80 15.12
N ARG A 339 -23.99 -8.61 15.19
CA ARG A 339 -23.97 -7.63 14.10
C ARG A 339 -22.55 -7.29 13.64
N THR A 340 -21.61 -7.19 14.57
CA THR A 340 -20.20 -6.91 14.30
C THR A 340 -19.56 -8.01 13.46
N VAL A 341 -19.79 -9.29 13.79
CA VAL A 341 -19.28 -10.42 13.03
C VAL A 341 -19.90 -10.48 11.64
N LEU A 342 -21.21 -10.22 11.53
CA LEU A 342 -21.89 -10.18 10.23
C LEU A 342 -21.36 -9.05 9.32
N VAL A 343 -21.09 -7.86 9.87
CA VAL A 343 -20.47 -6.76 9.11
C VAL A 343 -19.04 -7.14 8.69
N ALA A 344 -18.25 -7.76 9.58
CA ALA A 344 -16.88 -8.15 9.27
C ALA A 344 -16.75 -9.27 8.25
N THR A 345 -17.76 -10.11 8.05
CA THR A 345 -17.77 -11.10 6.96
C THR A 345 -18.37 -10.54 5.67
N ALA A 346 -19.42 -9.73 5.77
CA ALA A 346 -20.10 -9.16 4.60
C ALA A 346 -19.26 -8.06 3.91
N LEU A 347 -18.58 -7.20 4.66
CA LEU A 347 -17.81 -6.09 4.10
C LEU A 347 -16.68 -6.55 3.15
N PRO A 348 -15.85 -7.55 3.52
CA PRO A 348 -14.88 -8.11 2.57
C PRO A 348 -15.52 -8.64 1.30
N LEU A 349 -16.63 -9.38 1.39
CA LEU A 349 -17.33 -9.90 0.23
C LEU A 349 -17.83 -8.78 -0.70
N VAL A 350 -18.49 -7.76 -0.14
CA VAL A 350 -18.97 -6.60 -0.90
C VAL A 350 -17.80 -5.86 -1.56
N THR A 351 -16.69 -5.69 -0.84
CA THR A 351 -15.50 -4.99 -1.36
C THR A 351 -14.87 -5.77 -2.51
N ILE A 352 -14.66 -7.08 -2.36
CA ILE A 352 -14.11 -7.97 -3.41
C ILE A 352 -14.98 -7.89 -4.66
N VAL A 353 -16.30 -8.06 -4.52
CA VAL A 353 -17.22 -7.97 -5.66
C VAL A 353 -17.18 -6.59 -6.29
N ALA A 354 -17.21 -5.52 -5.48
CA ALA A 354 -17.19 -4.15 -5.97
C ALA A 354 -15.92 -3.82 -6.75
N VAL A 355 -14.74 -4.22 -6.26
CA VAL A 355 -13.49 -3.95 -6.99
C VAL A 355 -13.36 -4.82 -8.23
N SER A 356 -13.67 -6.13 -8.16
CA SER A 356 -13.56 -7.03 -9.31
C SER A 356 -14.53 -6.67 -10.44
N VAL A 357 -15.78 -6.34 -10.11
CA VAL A 357 -16.73 -5.84 -11.10
C VAL A 357 -16.35 -4.42 -11.55
N GLY A 358 -15.89 -3.59 -10.61
CA GLY A 358 -15.52 -2.20 -10.86
C GLY A 358 -14.41 -2.04 -11.89
N VAL A 359 -13.31 -2.80 -11.81
CA VAL A 359 -12.24 -2.72 -12.82
C VAL A 359 -12.70 -3.17 -14.19
N VAL A 360 -13.53 -4.21 -14.29
CA VAL A 360 -14.07 -4.69 -15.57
C VAL A 360 -15.02 -3.66 -16.18
N VAL A 361 -15.99 -3.17 -15.40
CA VAL A 361 -16.96 -2.17 -15.87
C VAL A 361 -16.29 -0.83 -16.21
N ALA A 362 -15.20 -0.50 -15.52
CA ALA A 362 -14.41 0.69 -15.83
C ALA A 362 -13.50 0.51 -17.05
N GLY A 363 -13.37 -0.70 -17.63
CA GLY A 363 -12.44 -0.94 -18.72
C GLY A 363 -10.96 -0.78 -18.32
N SER A 364 -10.61 -1.14 -17.10
CA SER A 364 -9.28 -0.88 -16.55
C SER A 364 -8.39 -2.13 -16.57
N GLU A 365 -7.30 -2.08 -17.33
CA GLU A 365 -6.25 -3.11 -17.37
C GLU A 365 -5.19 -2.91 -16.27
N THR A 366 -5.59 -2.48 -15.08
CA THR A 366 -4.67 -2.17 -13.97
C THR A 366 -4.87 -3.15 -12.81
N PRO A 367 -4.15 -4.30 -12.77
CA PRO A 367 -4.38 -5.35 -11.78
C PRO A 367 -4.20 -4.92 -10.33
N ARG A 368 -3.26 -4.01 -10.07
CA ARG A 368 -3.05 -3.40 -8.74
C ARG A 368 -4.33 -2.76 -8.15
N TYR A 369 -5.33 -2.43 -8.96
CA TYR A 369 -6.65 -1.98 -8.44
C TYR A 369 -7.44 -3.08 -7.70
N LEU A 370 -7.01 -4.34 -7.80
CA LEU A 370 -7.56 -5.50 -7.12
C LEU A 370 -6.86 -5.83 -5.79
N GLU A 371 -5.92 -5.03 -5.30
CA GLU A 371 -5.30 -5.24 -3.97
C GLU A 371 -6.29 -5.56 -2.83
N PRO A 372 -7.51 -4.98 -2.78
CA PRO A 372 -8.52 -5.35 -1.78
C PRO A 372 -8.89 -6.85 -1.77
N VAL A 373 -8.69 -7.56 -2.88
CA VAL A 373 -8.93 -9.02 -2.99
C VAL A 373 -8.02 -9.80 -2.05
N VAL A 374 -6.80 -9.34 -1.77
CA VAL A 374 -5.88 -10.02 -0.84
C VAL A 374 -5.90 -9.45 0.57
N THR A 375 -6.29 -8.18 0.75
CA THR A 375 -6.25 -7.51 2.07
C THR A 375 -7.57 -7.58 2.84
N MET A 376 -8.72 -7.50 2.17
CA MET A 376 -10.01 -7.56 2.86
C MET A 376 -10.36 -8.93 3.46
N PRO A 377 -9.95 -10.07 2.87
CA PRO A 377 -10.13 -11.37 3.50
C PRO A 377 -9.49 -11.50 4.89
N LEU A 378 -8.50 -10.67 5.23
CA LEU A 378 -7.91 -10.65 6.57
C LEU A 378 -8.96 -10.37 7.65
N LEU A 379 -9.94 -9.51 7.34
CA LEU A 379 -11.05 -9.23 8.25
C LEU A 379 -12.02 -10.41 8.34
N ALA A 380 -12.34 -11.04 7.20
CA ALA A 380 -13.19 -12.24 7.16
C ALA A 380 -12.56 -13.40 7.94
N LEU A 381 -11.24 -13.59 7.83
CA LEU A 381 -10.48 -14.59 8.59
C LEU A 381 -10.67 -14.41 10.10
N VAL A 382 -10.50 -13.18 10.62
CA VAL A 382 -10.72 -12.88 12.04
C VAL A 382 -12.16 -13.21 12.45
N ALA A 383 -13.13 -12.83 11.63
CA ALA A 383 -14.54 -13.07 11.91
C ALA A 383 -14.91 -14.58 11.87
N VAL A 384 -14.34 -15.36 10.94
CA VAL A 384 -14.52 -16.82 10.85
C VAL A 384 -13.86 -17.53 12.04
N CYS A 385 -12.70 -17.03 12.52
CA CYS A 385 -12.11 -17.53 13.76
C CYS A 385 -13.04 -17.30 14.96
N GLU A 386 -13.74 -16.17 15.03
CA GLU A 386 -14.73 -15.89 16.08
C GLU A 386 -15.97 -16.79 15.96
N LEU A 387 -16.48 -17.01 14.75
CA LEU A 387 -17.59 -17.94 14.49
C LEU A 387 -17.22 -19.36 14.92
N THR A 388 -16.03 -19.83 14.55
CA THR A 388 -15.52 -21.14 14.96
C THR A 388 -15.38 -21.23 16.48
N ARG A 389 -14.83 -20.19 17.11
CA ARG A 389 -14.66 -20.15 18.57
C ARG A 389 -16.00 -20.24 19.31
N THR A 390 -17.02 -19.53 18.83
CA THR A 390 -18.35 -19.48 19.44
C THR A 390 -19.14 -20.77 19.20
N ALA A 391 -19.12 -21.32 17.99
CA ALA A 391 -19.77 -22.59 17.67
C ALA A 391 -19.17 -23.76 18.47
N VAL A 392 -17.84 -23.86 18.55
CA VAL A 392 -17.17 -24.91 19.34
C VAL A 392 -17.48 -24.79 20.84
N ARG A 393 -17.67 -23.57 21.37
CA ARG A 393 -18.09 -23.39 22.77
C ARG A 393 -19.50 -23.94 23.02
N GLN A 394 -20.40 -23.82 22.04
CA GLN A 394 -21.78 -24.29 22.18
C GLN A 394 -21.88 -25.81 22.14
N THR A 395 -21.07 -26.50 21.33
CA THR A 395 -21.15 -27.95 21.15
C THR A 395 -20.51 -28.78 22.27
N ARG A 396 -19.87 -28.14 23.27
CA ARG A 396 -19.14 -28.80 24.39
C ARG A 396 -18.16 -29.92 23.96
N LEU A 397 -17.78 -29.97 22.68
CA LEU A 397 -16.88 -30.99 22.15
C LEU A 397 -15.53 -30.91 22.86
N HIS A 398 -15.03 -32.07 23.28
CA HIS A 398 -13.76 -32.19 23.97
C HIS A 398 -12.65 -31.68 23.06
N ARG A 399 -12.04 -30.54 23.42
CA ARG A 399 -10.99 -29.95 22.62
C ARG A 399 -9.68 -30.71 22.84
N PRO A 400 -8.95 -31.12 21.79
CA PRO A 400 -7.53 -31.43 21.91
C PRO A 400 -6.75 -30.11 22.06
N VAL A 401 -6.99 -29.38 23.16
CA VAL A 401 -6.37 -28.08 23.46
C VAL A 401 -4.84 -28.20 23.45
N ARG A 402 -4.32 -29.37 23.84
CA ARG A 402 -2.88 -29.66 23.84
C ARG A 402 -2.33 -29.70 22.41
N ALA A 403 -2.93 -30.47 21.50
CA ALA A 403 -2.45 -30.60 20.12
C ALA A 403 -2.47 -29.25 19.38
N LEU A 404 -3.57 -28.49 19.46
CA LEU A 404 -3.65 -27.18 18.82
C LEU A 404 -2.64 -26.19 19.41
N ARG A 405 -2.43 -26.19 20.73
CA ARG A 405 -1.40 -25.36 21.36
C ARG A 405 -0.01 -25.77 20.90
N THR A 406 0.28 -27.06 20.83
CA THR A 406 1.57 -27.56 20.32
C THR A 406 1.79 -27.09 18.89
N VAL A 407 0.80 -27.25 17.99
CA VAL A 407 0.90 -26.78 16.59
C VAL A 407 1.14 -25.27 16.52
N LEU A 408 0.40 -24.47 17.29
CA LEU A 408 0.60 -23.00 17.32
C LEU A 408 1.97 -22.61 17.87
N THR A 409 2.44 -23.27 18.92
CA THR A 409 3.77 -22.99 19.51
C THR A 409 4.89 -23.40 18.57
N VAL A 410 4.79 -24.59 17.95
CA VAL A 410 5.75 -25.05 16.94
C VAL A 410 5.74 -24.12 15.73
N GLY A 411 4.56 -23.74 15.23
CA GLY A 411 4.44 -22.77 14.14
C GLY A 411 5.06 -21.42 14.48
N ALA A 412 4.80 -20.88 15.67
CA ALA A 412 5.42 -19.64 16.14
C ALA A 412 6.94 -19.77 16.24
N ALA A 413 7.45 -20.88 16.79
CA ALA A 413 8.88 -21.14 16.85
C ALA A 413 9.51 -21.22 15.44
N LEU A 414 8.87 -21.91 14.50
CA LEU A 414 9.33 -21.99 13.11
C LEU A 414 9.37 -20.62 12.44
N VAL A 415 8.35 -19.78 12.63
CA VAL A 415 8.33 -18.40 12.10
C VAL A 415 9.48 -17.58 12.69
N LEU A 416 9.71 -17.66 14.00
CA LEU A 416 10.82 -16.94 14.64
C LEU A 416 12.17 -17.45 14.14
N VAL A 417 12.35 -18.77 14.04
CA VAL A 417 13.58 -19.39 13.51
C VAL A 417 13.81 -18.94 12.07
N ALA A 418 12.78 -18.98 11.21
CA ALA A 418 12.87 -18.51 9.83
C ALA A 418 13.26 -17.02 9.78
N GLY A 419 12.57 -16.16 10.55
CA GLY A 419 12.87 -14.73 10.63
C GLY A 419 14.30 -14.46 11.08
N VAL A 420 14.76 -15.10 12.16
CA VAL A 420 16.14 -14.98 12.66
C VAL A 420 17.14 -15.48 11.61
N ALA A 421 16.86 -16.60 10.94
CA ALA A 421 17.74 -17.16 9.92
C ALA A 421 17.89 -16.25 8.70
N VAL A 422 16.82 -15.59 8.26
CA VAL A 422 16.87 -14.71 7.07
C VAL A 422 17.31 -13.29 7.38
N THR A 423 17.21 -12.82 8.64
CA THR A 423 17.47 -11.42 9.00
C THR A 423 18.89 -10.97 8.62
N PRO A 424 19.99 -11.68 8.95
CA PRO A 424 21.35 -11.23 8.60
C PRO A 424 21.55 -11.07 7.09
N GLY A 425 21.05 -12.03 6.31
CA GLY A 425 21.11 -11.97 4.85
C GLY A 425 20.29 -10.80 4.28
N THR A 426 19.09 -10.59 4.82
CA THR A 426 18.21 -9.48 4.41
C THR A 426 18.85 -8.13 4.70
N VAL A 427 19.36 -7.93 5.93
CA VAL A 427 20.04 -6.69 6.34
C VAL A 427 21.26 -6.44 5.46
N ARG A 428 22.06 -7.48 5.19
CA ARG A 428 23.23 -7.36 4.32
C ARG A 428 22.84 -6.98 2.89
N THR A 429 21.85 -7.65 2.30
CA THR A 429 21.34 -7.32 0.95
C THR A 429 20.86 -5.87 0.88
N VAL A 430 20.15 -5.37 1.91
CA VAL A 430 19.69 -3.98 1.96
C VAL A 430 20.85 -2.99 2.16
N ALA A 431 21.82 -3.31 3.02
CA ALA A 431 22.98 -2.45 3.28
C ALA A 431 23.91 -2.34 2.06
N ASP A 432 24.10 -3.44 1.36
CA ASP A 432 24.96 -3.56 0.17
C ASP A 432 24.21 -3.20 -1.13
N ALA A 433 22.92 -2.87 -1.07
CA ALA A 433 22.12 -2.54 -2.24
C ALA A 433 22.69 -1.32 -2.97
N ARG A 434 23.03 -1.48 -4.26
CA ARG A 434 23.53 -0.42 -5.14
C ARG A 434 22.85 -0.53 -6.49
N TYR A 435 22.60 0.61 -7.13
CA TYR A 435 22.11 0.65 -8.50
C TYR A 435 23.28 0.87 -9.46
N THR A 436 24.04 -0.18 -9.75
CA THR A 436 25.27 -0.12 -10.56
C THR A 436 25.13 0.60 -11.92
N PRO A 437 24.00 0.52 -12.65
CA PRO A 437 23.87 1.23 -13.93
C PRO A 437 24.14 2.74 -13.83
N VAL A 438 23.90 3.37 -12.68
CA VAL A 438 24.10 4.81 -12.52
C VAL A 438 25.55 5.24 -12.47
N SER A 439 26.48 4.36 -12.04
CA SER A 439 27.90 4.72 -11.92
C SER A 439 28.54 5.13 -13.25
N CYS A 440 28.01 4.66 -14.39
CA CYS A 440 28.46 5.09 -15.70
C CYS A 440 28.07 6.54 -15.98
N LEU A 441 26.81 6.89 -15.73
CA LEU A 441 26.29 8.24 -15.88
C LEU A 441 26.98 9.22 -14.93
N ASP A 442 27.12 8.88 -13.65
CA ASP A 442 27.80 9.74 -12.66
C ASP A 442 29.21 10.10 -13.14
N ARG A 443 30.02 9.10 -13.51
CA ARG A 443 31.38 9.32 -14.04
C ARG A 443 31.40 10.15 -15.32
N TRP A 444 30.45 9.91 -16.22
CA TRP A 444 30.37 10.65 -17.48
C TRP A 444 30.01 12.14 -17.22
N VAL A 445 29.06 12.38 -16.33
CA VAL A 445 28.65 13.73 -15.94
C VAL A 445 29.79 14.45 -15.23
N ASP A 446 30.47 13.80 -14.29
CA ASP A 446 31.61 14.36 -13.56
C ASP A 446 32.79 14.72 -14.46
N ALA A 447 33.10 13.86 -15.44
CA ALA A 447 34.13 14.13 -16.42
C ALA A 447 33.82 15.40 -17.23
N ASN A 448 32.56 15.57 -17.65
CA ASN A 448 32.12 16.76 -18.36
C ASN A 448 32.11 18.02 -17.48
N ARG A 449 31.76 17.90 -16.19
CA ARG A 449 31.85 19.02 -15.24
C ARG A 449 33.27 19.47 -14.98
N THR A 450 34.19 18.52 -14.84
CA THR A 450 35.62 18.82 -14.69
C THR A 450 36.16 19.56 -15.93
N ALA A 451 35.56 19.32 -17.10
CA ALA A 451 35.83 20.06 -18.33
C ALA A 451 35.09 21.42 -18.46
N GLY A 452 34.39 21.87 -17.41
CA GLY A 452 33.71 23.17 -17.36
C GLY A 452 32.29 23.19 -17.95
N ARG A 453 31.69 22.02 -18.21
CA ARG A 453 30.28 21.91 -18.63
C ARG A 453 29.36 21.71 -17.43
N ASP A 454 28.07 21.97 -17.62
CA ASP A 454 27.03 21.65 -16.65
C ASP A 454 25.93 20.85 -17.38
N PRO A 455 26.18 19.56 -17.65
CA PRO A 455 25.35 18.80 -18.57
C PRO A 455 23.96 18.52 -17.97
N VAL A 456 22.94 18.56 -18.82
CA VAL A 456 21.55 18.23 -18.45
C VAL A 456 21.03 17.20 -19.42
N GLY A 457 20.59 16.07 -18.87
CA GLY A 457 20.15 14.94 -19.67
C GLY A 457 18.66 14.93 -19.87
N VAL A 458 18.23 14.27 -20.93
CA VAL A 458 16.83 13.89 -21.12
C VAL A 458 16.70 12.40 -21.40
N GLY A 459 15.55 11.82 -21.11
CA GLY A 459 15.24 10.45 -21.54
C GLY A 459 13.83 10.00 -21.15
N GLN A 460 13.48 8.77 -21.51
CA GLN A 460 12.15 8.23 -21.28
C GLN A 460 11.93 7.78 -19.83
N PHE A 461 10.67 7.83 -19.39
CA PHE A 461 10.20 7.59 -18.03
C PHE A 461 10.84 6.38 -17.34
N TRP A 462 10.78 5.20 -17.96
CA TRP A 462 11.22 3.96 -17.31
C TRP A 462 12.74 3.87 -17.15
N THR A 463 13.50 4.50 -18.05
CA THR A 463 14.96 4.48 -18.03
C THR A 463 15.52 5.52 -17.06
N ILE A 464 15.06 6.78 -17.13
CA ILE A 464 15.72 7.85 -16.40
C ILE A 464 15.34 7.93 -14.93
N ARG A 465 14.17 7.44 -14.52
CA ARG A 465 13.69 7.60 -13.14
C ARG A 465 14.54 6.84 -12.13
N PRO A 466 14.86 5.54 -12.30
CA PRO A 466 15.80 4.88 -11.41
C PRO A 466 17.19 5.54 -11.47
N LEU A 467 17.67 5.95 -12.65
CA LEU A 467 18.94 6.70 -12.75
C LEU A 467 18.89 7.98 -11.90
N ALA A 468 17.86 8.81 -12.04
CA ALA A 468 17.71 10.04 -11.28
C ALA A 468 17.50 9.80 -9.78
N ALA A 469 16.87 8.69 -9.38
CA ALA A 469 16.65 8.37 -7.97
C ALA A 469 17.96 7.97 -7.26
N TYR A 470 18.90 7.36 -8.00
CA TYR A 470 20.13 6.78 -7.45
C TYR A 470 21.42 7.49 -7.84
N ALA A 471 21.37 8.45 -8.77
CA ALA A 471 22.52 9.24 -9.19
C ALA A 471 22.97 10.21 -8.09
N GLU A 472 24.20 10.71 -8.22
CA GLU A 472 24.68 11.81 -7.38
C GLU A 472 23.77 13.04 -7.50
N GLN A 473 23.69 13.85 -6.43
CA GLN A 473 22.69 14.91 -6.27
C GLN A 473 22.68 15.95 -7.38
N ASP A 474 23.83 16.13 -8.03
CA ASP A 474 24.05 17.11 -9.07
C ASP A 474 23.68 16.61 -10.48
N VAL A 475 23.50 15.29 -10.67
CA VAL A 475 23.07 14.72 -11.96
C VAL A 475 21.62 15.13 -12.23
N ARG A 476 21.40 15.84 -13.33
CA ARG A 476 20.08 16.34 -13.74
C ARG A 476 19.57 15.59 -14.95
N LEU A 477 18.42 14.95 -14.79
CA LEU A 477 17.71 14.21 -15.84
C LEU A 477 16.28 14.71 -15.94
N LEU A 478 15.86 15.07 -17.16
CA LEU A 478 14.52 15.53 -17.48
C LEU A 478 13.76 14.47 -18.26
N GLN A 479 12.51 14.26 -17.88
CA GLN A 479 11.65 13.26 -18.48
C GLN A 479 10.99 13.76 -19.76
N VAL A 480 11.11 12.97 -20.82
CA VAL A 480 10.52 13.30 -22.13
C VAL A 480 9.72 12.13 -22.68
N ARG A 481 8.83 12.47 -23.62
CA ARG A 481 8.20 11.51 -24.54
C ARG A 481 9.21 11.14 -25.63
N ASP A 482 8.83 10.16 -26.44
CA ASP A 482 9.53 9.78 -27.67
C ASP A 482 9.67 10.92 -28.70
N THR A 483 8.84 11.97 -28.61
CA THR A 483 8.91 13.18 -29.45
C THR A 483 9.87 14.26 -28.95
N PHE A 484 10.50 14.06 -27.78
CA PHE A 484 11.22 15.08 -27.00
C PHE A 484 10.35 16.19 -26.41
N ASP A 485 9.02 16.04 -26.42
CA ASP A 485 8.15 16.87 -25.58
C ASP A 485 8.28 16.43 -24.12
N THR A 486 8.15 17.38 -23.21
CA THR A 486 8.09 17.11 -21.77
C THR A 486 6.97 16.14 -21.47
N TYR A 487 7.27 15.10 -20.67
CA TYR A 487 6.28 14.12 -20.25
C TYR A 487 5.80 14.43 -18.81
N PRO A 488 4.64 15.08 -18.63
CA PRO A 488 4.23 15.60 -17.32
C PRO A 488 3.51 14.53 -16.48
N TRP A 489 4.21 13.43 -16.18
CA TRP A 489 3.71 12.31 -15.40
C TRP A 489 4.73 11.91 -14.34
N LEU A 490 4.36 12.08 -13.07
CA LEU A 490 5.17 11.77 -11.88
C LEU A 490 6.56 12.43 -11.92
N VAL A 491 6.60 13.71 -12.30
CA VAL A 491 7.83 14.49 -12.49
C VAL A 491 7.71 15.89 -11.88
N ASP A 492 8.82 16.45 -11.42
CA ASP A 492 8.91 17.85 -10.99
C ASP A 492 9.13 18.78 -12.19
N LEU A 493 8.12 19.59 -12.53
CA LEU A 493 8.21 20.53 -13.65
C LEU A 493 9.14 21.73 -13.34
N GLY A 494 9.41 22.00 -12.06
CA GLY A 494 10.32 23.06 -11.64
C GLY A 494 11.74 22.83 -12.14
N SER A 495 12.14 21.57 -12.30
CA SER A 495 13.45 21.17 -12.83
C SER A 495 13.70 21.57 -14.30
N TYR A 496 12.65 21.90 -15.05
CA TYR A 496 12.74 22.30 -16.46
C TYR A 496 12.98 23.80 -16.62
N ARG A 497 12.76 24.61 -15.59
CA ARG A 497 12.98 26.05 -15.63
C ARG A 497 14.46 26.34 -15.86
N ASP A 498 14.74 27.13 -16.91
CA ASP A 498 16.09 27.51 -17.34
C ASP A 498 17.04 26.34 -17.68
N ALA A 499 16.51 25.13 -17.82
CA ALA A 499 17.30 23.96 -18.15
C ALA A 499 17.93 24.08 -19.54
N ARG A 500 19.11 23.48 -19.70
CA ARG A 500 19.87 23.47 -20.96
C ARG A 500 20.21 22.03 -21.35
N PRO A 501 19.21 21.24 -21.78
CA PRO A 501 19.44 19.85 -22.12
C PRO A 501 20.42 19.71 -23.28
N ASP A 502 21.47 18.92 -23.09
CA ASP A 502 22.57 18.76 -24.04
C ASP A 502 23.00 17.30 -24.24
N TYR A 503 22.38 16.34 -23.56
CA TYR A 503 22.55 14.91 -23.83
C TYR A 503 21.24 14.13 -23.71
N VAL A 504 21.18 12.97 -24.36
CA VAL A 504 20.05 12.03 -24.31
C VAL A 504 20.51 10.70 -23.72
N VAL A 505 19.74 10.19 -22.77
CA VAL A 505 19.87 8.81 -22.27
C VAL A 505 18.88 7.94 -23.01
N ILE A 506 19.39 6.92 -23.70
CA ILE A 506 18.60 5.96 -24.48
C ILE A 506 18.72 4.60 -23.81
N GLY A 507 17.65 4.15 -23.15
CA GLY A 507 17.58 2.83 -22.53
C GLY A 507 17.39 1.71 -23.55
N SER A 508 17.87 0.51 -23.21
CA SER A 508 17.73 -0.67 -24.09
C SER A 508 16.28 -1.11 -24.31
N GLY A 509 15.35 -0.70 -23.43
CA GLY A 509 13.92 -0.97 -23.53
C GLY A 509 13.09 0.24 -23.98
N ASP A 510 13.73 1.37 -24.29
CA ASP A 510 13.01 2.56 -24.73
C ASP A 510 12.45 2.35 -26.14
N VAL A 511 11.22 2.84 -26.36
CA VAL A 511 10.57 2.80 -27.67
C VAL A 511 10.50 4.22 -28.20
N TRP A 512 11.32 4.52 -29.20
CA TRP A 512 11.35 5.80 -29.90
C TRP A 512 10.64 5.65 -31.24
N THR A 513 9.58 6.44 -31.48
CA THR A 513 8.83 6.40 -32.76
C THR A 513 9.66 6.84 -33.96
N THR A 514 10.67 7.69 -33.72
CA THR A 514 11.69 8.09 -34.69
C THR A 514 13.06 7.87 -34.08
N PRO A 515 14.04 7.31 -34.81
CA PRO A 515 15.42 7.21 -34.32
C PRO A 515 15.91 8.57 -33.79
N VAL A 516 16.65 8.53 -32.69
CA VAL A 516 17.08 9.76 -32.00
C VAL A 516 17.99 10.60 -32.89
N GLU A 517 18.87 9.96 -33.66
CA GLU A 517 19.76 10.61 -34.61
C GLU A 517 19.02 11.23 -35.81
N ASP A 518 17.89 10.66 -36.21
CA ASP A 518 17.04 11.25 -37.25
C ASP A 518 16.33 12.50 -36.73
N SER A 519 15.96 12.51 -35.44
CA SER A 519 15.27 13.64 -34.80
C SER A 519 16.20 14.79 -34.43
N LEU A 520 17.43 14.49 -33.97
CA LEU A 520 18.36 15.47 -33.39
C LEU A 520 19.63 15.67 -34.22
N GLY A 521 19.85 14.85 -35.24
CA GLY A 521 21.10 14.77 -35.98
C GLY A 521 22.13 13.86 -35.29
N ARG A 522 23.34 13.81 -35.84
CA ARG A 522 24.43 12.99 -35.32
C ARG A 522 24.94 13.53 -33.97
N PRO A 523 25.03 12.70 -32.92
CA PRO A 523 25.63 13.12 -31.65
C PRO A 523 27.13 13.37 -31.82
N ALA A 524 27.69 14.23 -30.97
CA ALA A 524 29.12 14.50 -30.91
C ALA A 524 29.89 13.25 -30.46
N THR A 525 29.38 12.56 -29.43
CA THR A 525 29.91 11.29 -28.95
C THR A 525 28.79 10.40 -28.43
N ILE A 526 29.03 9.10 -28.43
CA ILE A 526 28.14 8.10 -27.81
C ILE A 526 28.97 7.36 -26.78
N THR A 527 28.48 7.31 -25.54
CA THR A 527 29.08 6.51 -24.45
C THR A 527 28.16 5.35 -24.14
N HIS A 528 28.68 4.13 -24.28
CA HIS A 528 27.93 2.91 -24.00
C HIS A 528 27.99 2.57 -22.51
N CYS A 529 26.82 2.54 -21.86
CA CYS A 529 26.67 2.15 -20.48
C CYS A 529 25.91 0.82 -20.38
N THR A 530 25.88 0.21 -19.19
CA THR A 530 25.13 -1.03 -18.99
C THR A 530 23.63 -0.73 -18.94
N GLY A 531 22.90 -1.13 -19.98
CA GLY A 531 21.43 -1.01 -20.08
C GLY A 531 20.93 0.29 -20.72
N TYR A 532 21.82 1.21 -21.07
CA TYR A 532 21.50 2.44 -21.79
C TYR A 532 22.76 3.01 -22.44
N ASP A 533 22.57 3.94 -23.36
CA ASP A 533 23.63 4.74 -23.96
C ASP A 533 23.43 6.23 -23.65
N VAL A 534 24.54 6.97 -23.58
CA VAL A 534 24.55 8.43 -23.43
C VAL A 534 24.97 9.06 -24.75
N TYR A 535 24.05 9.78 -25.38
CA TYR A 535 24.25 10.48 -26.64
C TYR A 535 24.52 11.95 -26.33
N ASP A 536 25.76 12.40 -26.50
CA ASP A 536 26.17 13.78 -26.23
C ASP A 536 25.90 14.67 -27.45
N TYR A 537 25.12 15.72 -27.23
CA TYR A 537 24.73 16.68 -28.26
C TYR A 537 25.31 18.08 -28.03
N ALA A 538 26.18 18.29 -27.03
CA ALA A 538 26.76 19.59 -26.82
C ALA A 538 27.54 20.11 -28.05
N GLY A 539 27.34 21.39 -28.34
CA GLY A 539 27.92 22.04 -29.52
C GLY A 539 27.30 21.62 -30.86
N THR A 540 26.27 20.76 -30.85
CA THR A 540 25.55 20.35 -32.07
C THR A 540 24.21 21.07 -32.20
N ARG A 541 23.57 20.95 -33.38
CA ARG A 541 22.19 21.38 -33.60
C ARG A 541 21.18 20.62 -32.72
N GLY A 542 21.52 19.39 -32.30
CA GLY A 542 20.67 18.57 -31.45
C GLY A 542 20.39 19.19 -30.08
N ALA A 543 21.39 19.83 -29.47
CA ALA A 543 21.20 20.51 -28.17
C ALA A 543 20.21 21.69 -28.26
N GLU A 544 20.22 22.44 -29.37
CA GLU A 544 19.26 23.54 -29.59
C GLU A 544 17.84 23.00 -29.81
N LEU A 545 17.70 21.88 -30.53
CA LEU A 545 16.43 21.20 -30.72
C LEU A 545 15.88 20.64 -29.41
N LEU A 546 16.73 20.02 -28.59
CA LEU A 546 16.38 19.56 -27.25
C LEU A 546 15.87 20.72 -26.40
N ARG A 547 16.62 21.83 -26.34
CA ARG A 547 16.20 23.02 -25.59
C ARG A 547 14.83 23.52 -26.06
N THR A 548 14.65 23.68 -27.37
CA THR A 548 13.40 24.20 -27.94
C THR A 548 12.21 23.28 -27.64
N ARG A 549 12.35 21.97 -27.86
CA ARG A 549 11.24 21.02 -27.67
C ARG A 549 10.96 20.75 -26.21
N VAL A 550 11.99 20.44 -25.42
CA VAL A 550 11.83 20.03 -24.03
C VAL A 550 11.41 21.22 -23.17
N VAL A 551 12.20 22.30 -23.17
CA VAL A 551 11.91 23.47 -22.32
C VAL A 551 10.69 24.23 -22.84
N GLY A 552 10.57 24.41 -24.16
CA GLY A 552 9.41 25.09 -24.75
C GLY A 552 8.08 24.37 -24.48
N SER A 553 8.07 23.04 -24.51
CA SER A 553 6.87 22.27 -24.11
C SER A 553 6.62 22.33 -22.60
N ALA A 554 7.67 22.31 -21.76
CA ALA A 554 7.54 22.43 -20.31
C ALA A 554 6.94 23.78 -19.90
N GLU A 555 7.39 24.89 -20.48
CA GLU A 555 6.85 26.22 -20.21
C GLU A 555 5.36 26.33 -20.52
N ARG A 556 4.92 25.71 -21.62
CA ARG A 556 3.49 25.63 -21.97
C ARG A 556 2.73 24.84 -20.92
N ILE A 557 3.23 23.67 -20.51
CA ILE A 557 2.60 22.83 -19.49
C ILE A 557 2.52 23.55 -18.13
N LEU A 558 3.58 24.24 -17.71
CA LEU A 558 3.60 25.03 -16.48
C LEU A 558 2.50 26.09 -16.48
N ARG A 559 2.37 26.86 -17.58
CA ARG A 559 1.32 27.87 -17.75
C ARG A 559 -0.09 27.26 -17.74
N GLU A 560 -0.28 26.13 -18.44
CA GLU A 560 -1.57 25.43 -18.47
C GLU A 560 -1.99 24.90 -17.09
N ARG A 561 -1.01 24.55 -16.24
CA ARG A 561 -1.25 24.07 -14.87
C ARG A 561 -1.36 25.17 -13.83
N GLY A 562 -0.97 26.40 -14.15
CA GLY A 562 -1.02 27.54 -13.24
C GLY A 562 0.16 27.62 -12.26
N PHE A 563 1.34 27.15 -12.70
CA PHE A 563 2.62 27.34 -12.01
C PHE A 563 3.39 28.57 -12.51
#